data_AF-A0A7S3X834-F1
#
_entry.id   AF-A0A7S3X834-F1
#
_cell.length_a   1.000
_cell.length_b   1.000
_cell.length_c   1.000
_cell.angle_alpha   90.00
_cell.angle_beta   90.00
_cell.angle_gamma   90.00
#
_symmetry.space_group_name_H-M   'P 1'
#
loop_
_entity.id
_entity.type
_entity.pdbx_description
1 polymer ?
#
loop_
_entity_poly.entity_id
_entity_poly.type
_entity_poly.pdbx_seq_one_letter_code
_entity_poly.pdbx_strand_id
1 'polypeptide(L)'
;GEGGGEGWEGAVRLNVRFSCKLYHELTADELGAPPHVAVAFQAGVWGYDTWAPTVGSVLRSGCALVVTSYTILEAEDDEEALAAIGGMRWAWRPEPNPWRSAVTESRLNSRGDARDLAENAAWQCVLGTSRCDV
;
A
#
# COMPACT_ATOMS: atom_id res chain seq x y z
N GLY A 1 7.83 -23.30 -47.22
CA GLY A 1 6.76 -22.59 -46.49
C GLY A 1 7.39 -22.04 -45.25
N GLU A 2 7.73 -20.76 -45.27
CA GLU A 2 8.27 -20.04 -44.13
C GLU A 2 7.14 -19.85 -43.11
N GLY A 3 7.23 -20.53 -41.98
CA GLY A 3 6.36 -20.31 -40.83
C GLY A 3 6.86 -19.07 -40.09
N GLY A 4 6.22 -17.94 -40.32
CA GLY A 4 6.43 -16.72 -39.56
C GLY A 4 6.15 -16.98 -38.08
N GLY A 5 7.20 -16.97 -37.26
CA GLY A 5 7.07 -16.89 -35.82
C GLY A 5 6.57 -15.48 -35.47
N GLU A 6 5.30 -15.38 -35.11
CA GLU A 6 4.72 -14.15 -34.56
C GLU A 6 5.53 -13.75 -33.32
N GLY A 7 6.28 -12.66 -33.46
CA GLY A 7 7.04 -12.05 -32.39
C GLY A 7 6.10 -11.51 -31.31
N TRP A 8 6.43 -11.76 -30.05
CA TRP A 8 5.78 -11.13 -28.90
C TRP A 8 6.26 -9.67 -28.80
N GLU A 9 5.94 -8.85 -29.80
CA GLU A 9 6.07 -7.40 -29.71
C GLU A 9 4.98 -6.89 -28.75
N GLY A 10 5.39 -6.49 -27.54
CA GLY A 10 4.50 -5.93 -26.53
C GLY A 10 4.49 -6.66 -25.18
N ALA A 11 5.33 -7.66 -24.96
CA ALA A 11 5.43 -8.32 -23.65
C ALA A 11 5.96 -7.34 -22.58
N VAL A 12 5.12 -7.03 -21.59
CA VAL A 12 5.53 -6.25 -20.41
C VAL A 12 6.49 -7.10 -19.58
N ARG A 13 7.69 -6.57 -19.33
CA ARG A 13 8.67 -7.24 -18.45
C ARG A 13 8.29 -7.01 -17.00
N LEU A 14 7.89 -8.06 -16.31
CA LEU A 14 7.71 -8.06 -14.86
C LEU A 14 9.05 -8.35 -14.17
N ASN A 15 9.48 -7.47 -13.26
CA ASN A 15 10.59 -7.73 -12.35
C ASN A 15 10.04 -7.88 -10.93
N VAL A 16 10.28 -9.01 -10.30
CA VAL A 16 9.89 -9.26 -8.91
C VAL A 16 11.14 -9.28 -8.06
N ARG A 17 11.14 -8.49 -6.99
CA ARG A 17 12.18 -8.48 -5.96
C ARG A 17 11.52 -8.76 -4.62
N PHE A 18 12.15 -9.62 -3.84
CA PHE A 18 11.73 -9.94 -2.48
C PHE A 18 12.77 -9.42 -1.50
N SER A 19 12.31 -8.85 -0.38
CA SER A 19 13.15 -8.39 0.72
C SER A 19 12.42 -8.62 2.05
N CYS A 20 13.19 -9.00 3.08
CA CYS A 20 12.70 -9.07 4.46
C CYS A 20 12.95 -7.77 5.25
N LYS A 21 13.58 -6.77 4.63
CA LYS A 21 13.85 -5.47 5.25
C LYS A 21 12.62 -4.58 5.21
N LEU A 22 12.53 -3.65 6.15
CA LEU A 22 11.55 -2.57 6.08
C LEU A 22 11.93 -1.61 4.96
N TYR A 23 10.94 -0.93 4.37
CA TYR A 23 11.18 -0.06 3.21
C TYR A 23 12.23 1.03 3.50
N HIS A 24 12.20 1.60 4.71
CA HIS A 24 13.17 2.64 5.12
C HIS A 24 14.58 2.11 5.44
N GLU A 25 14.77 0.80 5.46
CA GLU A 25 16.08 0.15 5.68
C GLU A 25 16.76 -0.23 4.36
N LEU A 26 16.04 -0.14 3.24
CA LEU A 26 16.60 -0.42 1.92
C LEU A 26 17.54 0.72 1.49
N THR A 27 18.70 0.35 0.96
CA THR A 27 19.59 1.33 0.33
C THR A 27 19.04 1.78 -1.03
N ALA A 28 19.54 2.91 -1.54
CA ALA A 28 19.22 3.38 -2.88
C ALA A 28 19.56 2.33 -3.96
N ASP A 29 20.66 1.59 -3.79
CA ASP A 29 21.05 0.53 -4.73
C ASP A 29 20.09 -0.67 -4.69
N GLU A 30 19.57 -1.02 -3.50
CA GLU A 30 18.57 -2.09 -3.34
C GLU A 30 17.22 -1.71 -3.95
N LEU A 31 16.78 -0.46 -3.73
CA LEU A 31 15.56 0.11 -4.30
C LEU A 31 15.67 0.31 -5.83
N GLY A 32 16.84 0.72 -6.31
CA GLY A 32 17.04 1.20 -7.67
C GLY A 32 16.39 2.57 -7.86
N ALA A 33 15.36 2.63 -8.73
CA ALA A 33 14.58 3.85 -8.90
C ALA A 33 13.44 3.92 -7.88
N PRO A 34 13.06 5.10 -7.39
CA PRO A 34 11.87 5.25 -6.54
C PRO A 34 10.63 4.68 -7.23
N PRO A 35 9.79 3.90 -6.53
CA PRO A 35 8.55 3.43 -7.09
C PRO A 35 7.60 4.60 -7.35
N HIS A 36 6.73 4.46 -8.35
CA HIS A 36 5.65 5.42 -8.57
C HIS A 36 4.55 5.28 -7.51
N VAL A 37 4.32 4.04 -7.06
CA VAL A 37 3.31 3.67 -6.05
C VAL A 37 3.90 2.61 -5.12
N ALA A 38 3.70 2.81 -3.82
CA ALA A 38 3.91 1.81 -2.79
C ALA A 38 2.55 1.35 -2.29
N VAL A 39 2.38 0.03 -2.14
CA VAL A 39 1.14 -0.56 -1.63
C VAL A 39 1.46 -1.30 -0.34
N ALA A 40 0.84 -0.87 0.76
CA ALA A 40 0.93 -1.52 2.05
C ALA A 40 -0.34 -2.37 2.27
N PHE A 41 -0.20 -3.68 2.06
CA PHE A 41 -1.31 -4.61 2.16
C PHE A 41 -1.63 -4.93 3.61
N GLN A 42 -2.87 -4.68 4.04
CA GLN A 42 -3.34 -5.02 5.41
C GLN A 42 -2.39 -4.50 6.49
N ALA A 43 -1.95 -3.25 6.31
CA ALA A 43 -0.78 -2.71 7.00
C ALA A 43 -1.00 -2.58 8.51
N GLY A 44 -2.24 -2.28 8.93
CA GLY A 44 -2.57 -2.00 10.33
C GLY A 44 -1.68 -0.90 10.89
N VAL A 45 -1.59 0.22 10.18
CA VAL A 45 -0.77 1.39 10.56
C VAL A 45 -1.13 1.86 11.96
N TRP A 46 -2.41 1.83 12.31
CA TRP A 46 -2.92 2.14 13.65
C TRP A 46 -2.39 1.24 14.77
N GLY A 47 -1.92 0.03 14.44
CA GLY A 47 -1.48 -0.96 15.42
C GLY A 47 0.00 -0.85 15.84
N TYR A 48 0.81 -0.05 15.14
CA TYR A 48 2.27 -0.03 15.35
C TYR A 48 2.91 1.36 15.16
N ASP A 49 3.63 1.82 16.18
CA ASP A 49 4.40 3.07 16.14
C ASP A 49 5.59 3.04 15.15
N THR A 50 5.94 1.87 14.64
CA THR A 50 7.11 1.64 13.77
C THR A 50 6.87 2.02 12.31
N TRP A 51 5.66 2.45 11.94
CA TRP A 51 5.33 2.82 10.56
C TRP A 51 5.88 4.18 10.13
N ALA A 52 6.06 5.12 11.07
CA ALA A 52 6.43 6.50 10.75
C ALA A 52 7.70 6.63 9.87
N PRO A 53 8.80 5.88 10.11
CA PRO A 53 9.98 5.91 9.23
C PRO A 53 9.70 5.43 7.81
N THR A 54 8.92 4.35 7.65
CA THR A 54 8.51 3.82 6.34
C THR A 54 7.65 4.83 5.58
N VAL A 55 6.58 5.31 6.21
CA VAL A 55 5.65 6.28 5.61
C VAL A 55 6.41 7.54 5.19
N GLY A 56 7.23 8.09 6.08
CA GLY A 56 8.05 9.25 5.77
C GLY A 56 9.02 9.03 4.60
N SER A 57 9.65 7.85 4.51
CA SER A 57 10.57 7.52 3.41
C SER A 57 9.85 7.45 2.06
N VAL A 58 8.71 6.75 2.00
CA VAL A 58 7.87 6.65 0.79
C VAL A 58 7.45 8.03 0.31
N LEU A 59 6.86 8.84 1.20
CA LEU A 59 6.32 10.15 0.83
C LEU A 59 7.39 11.15 0.38
N ARG A 60 8.57 11.15 1.02
CA ARG A 60 9.71 12.00 0.62
C ARG A 60 10.26 11.62 -0.76
N SER A 61 10.07 10.39 -1.21
CA SER A 61 10.49 9.95 -2.55
C SER A 61 9.55 10.43 -3.66
N GLY A 62 8.44 11.10 -3.33
CA GLY A 62 7.39 11.49 -4.29
C GLY A 62 6.46 10.33 -4.66
N CYS A 63 6.65 9.16 -4.05
CA CYS A 63 5.83 7.98 -4.26
C CYS A 63 4.47 8.12 -3.56
N ALA A 64 3.41 7.70 -4.25
CA ALA A 64 2.08 7.56 -3.65
C ALA A 64 2.04 6.33 -2.73
N LEU A 65 1.45 6.45 -1.54
CA LEU A 65 1.24 5.33 -0.64
C LEU A 65 -0.24 4.95 -0.64
N VAL A 66 -0.52 3.74 -1.10
CA VAL A 66 -1.83 3.09 -0.97
C VAL A 66 -1.78 2.16 0.23
N VAL A 67 -2.75 2.29 1.13
CA VAL A 67 -2.92 1.39 2.29
C VAL A 67 -4.21 0.62 2.09
N THR A 68 -4.19 -0.69 2.31
CA THR A 68 -5.39 -1.52 2.30
C THR A 68 -5.66 -2.10 3.68
N SER A 69 -6.94 -2.34 3.98
CA SER A 69 -7.43 -2.84 5.28
C SER A 69 -8.54 -3.88 5.07
N TYR A 70 -8.85 -4.71 6.09
CA TYR A 70 -9.85 -5.79 5.96
C TYR A 70 -11.27 -5.25 6.10
N THR A 71 -11.41 -4.06 6.70
CA THR A 71 -12.68 -3.39 6.91
C THR A 71 -12.54 -1.88 6.72
N ILE A 72 -13.67 -1.20 6.51
CA ILE A 72 -13.68 0.27 6.46
C ILE A 72 -13.28 0.89 7.81
N LEU A 73 -13.65 0.26 8.93
CA LEU A 73 -13.31 0.73 10.28
C LEU A 73 -11.80 0.72 10.50
N GLU A 74 -11.11 -0.36 10.09
CA GLU A 74 -9.64 -0.41 10.16
C GLU A 74 -8.99 0.64 9.25
N ALA A 75 -9.60 0.94 8.09
CA ALA A 75 -9.09 1.99 7.22
C ALA A 75 -9.27 3.39 7.84
N GLU A 76 -10.36 3.63 8.58
CA GLU A 76 -10.58 4.85 9.38
C GLU A 76 -9.57 4.96 10.53
N ASP A 77 -9.27 3.85 11.22
CA ASP A 77 -8.21 3.80 12.25
C ASP A 77 -6.83 4.11 11.62
N ASP A 78 -6.53 3.51 10.46
CA ASP A 78 -5.32 3.80 9.69
C ASP A 78 -5.25 5.27 9.24
N GLU A 79 -6.39 5.89 8.92
CA GLU A 79 -6.48 7.31 8.57
C GLU A 79 -6.04 8.22 9.72
N GLU A 80 -6.52 7.96 10.94
CA GLU A 80 -6.12 8.70 12.14
C GLU A 80 -4.61 8.54 12.40
N ALA A 81 -4.10 7.31 12.31
CA ALA A 81 -2.68 7.02 12.51
C ALA A 81 -1.79 7.69 11.46
N LEU A 82 -2.19 7.67 10.19
CA LEU A 82 -1.50 8.40 9.12
C LEU A 82 -1.52 9.90 9.39
N ALA A 83 -2.68 10.48 9.76
CA ALA A 83 -2.81 11.89 10.09
C ALA A 83 -1.84 12.32 11.21
N ALA A 84 -1.65 11.47 12.22
CA ALA A 84 -0.70 11.72 13.31
C ALA A 84 0.78 11.73 12.86
N ILE A 85 1.14 10.94 11.83
CA ILE A 85 2.50 10.95 11.25
C ILE A 85 2.79 12.28 10.54
N GLY A 86 1.81 12.82 9.82
CA GLY A 86 1.92 14.10 9.12
C GLY A 86 2.80 14.10 7.86
N GLY A 87 2.83 15.24 7.16
CA GLY A 87 3.67 15.42 5.95
C GLY A 87 3.07 14.84 4.65
N MET A 88 1.76 14.57 4.64
CA MET A 88 1.03 14.11 3.47
C MET A 88 -0.26 14.89 3.22
N ARG A 89 -0.79 14.73 2.01
CA ARG A 89 -2.16 15.08 1.64
C ARG A 89 -2.92 13.83 1.19
N TRP A 90 -4.22 13.83 1.34
CA TRP A 90 -5.10 12.78 0.86
C TRP A 90 -5.29 12.87 -0.66
N ALA A 91 -5.04 11.76 -1.37
CA ALA A 91 -5.55 11.58 -2.73
C ALA A 91 -7.03 11.16 -2.67
N TRP A 92 -7.32 10.19 -1.81
CA TRP A 92 -8.66 9.83 -1.36
C TRP A 92 -8.61 9.29 0.06
N ARG A 93 -9.69 9.51 0.81
CA ARG A 93 -9.90 9.03 2.18
C ARG A 93 -10.33 7.56 2.18
N PRO A 94 -10.45 6.90 3.35
CA PRO A 94 -10.99 5.54 3.44
C PRO A 94 -12.27 5.35 2.63
N GLU A 95 -12.25 4.38 1.74
CA GLU A 95 -13.44 3.95 0.99
C GLU A 95 -13.41 2.43 0.73
N PRO A 96 -14.55 1.79 0.41
CA PRO A 96 -14.56 0.40 -0.01
C PRO A 96 -13.77 0.19 -1.30
N ASN A 97 -12.94 -0.84 -1.34
CA ASN A 97 -12.18 -1.20 -2.54
C ASN A 97 -13.07 -2.03 -3.49
N PRO A 98 -13.36 -1.54 -4.71
CA PRO A 98 -14.17 -2.29 -5.68
C PRO A 98 -13.43 -3.50 -6.26
N TRP A 99 -12.11 -3.57 -6.09
CA TRP A 99 -11.25 -4.69 -6.50
C TRP A 99 -10.77 -5.55 -5.33
N ARG A 100 -11.49 -5.51 -4.19
CA ARG A 100 -11.20 -6.38 -3.04
C ARG A 100 -11.26 -7.86 -3.43
N SER A 101 -10.66 -8.71 -2.60
CA SER A 101 -10.74 -10.16 -2.77
C SER A 101 -12.20 -10.63 -2.85
N ALA A 102 -12.48 -11.53 -3.79
CA ALA A 102 -13.77 -12.22 -3.89
C ALA A 102 -13.94 -13.30 -2.79
N VAL A 103 -12.86 -13.66 -2.10
CA VAL A 103 -12.87 -14.62 -1.01
C VAL A 103 -13.08 -13.90 0.31
N THR A 104 -14.10 -14.33 1.04
CA THR A 104 -14.40 -13.88 2.40
C THR A 104 -14.06 -14.98 3.38
N GLU A 105 -13.30 -14.65 4.42
CA GLU A 105 -12.97 -15.54 5.52
C GLU A 105 -13.64 -15.07 6.80
N SER A 106 -14.24 -16.00 7.53
CA SER A 106 -14.77 -15.69 8.86
C SER A 106 -13.65 -15.89 9.88
N ARG A 107 -13.24 -14.82 10.56
CA ARG A 107 -12.22 -14.86 11.62
C ARG A 107 -12.83 -14.39 12.94
N LEU A 108 -12.44 -15.05 14.02
CA LEU A 108 -12.79 -14.61 15.38
C LEU A 108 -11.87 -13.47 15.78
N ASN A 109 -12.45 -12.37 16.29
CA ASN A 109 -11.67 -11.30 16.91
C ASN A 109 -11.17 -11.72 18.30
N SER A 110 -10.40 -10.85 18.96
CA SER A 110 -9.87 -11.08 20.32
C SER A 110 -10.96 -11.22 21.41
N ARG A 111 -12.21 -10.87 21.12
CA ARG A 111 -13.37 -11.01 22.00
C ARG A 111 -14.19 -12.28 21.72
N GLY A 112 -13.83 -13.05 20.68
CA GLY A 112 -14.56 -14.25 20.26
C GLY A 112 -15.75 -13.98 19.33
N ASP A 113 -15.91 -12.75 18.82
CA ASP A 113 -16.94 -12.45 17.83
C ASP A 113 -16.43 -12.80 16.42
N ALA A 114 -17.25 -13.52 15.64
CA ALA A 114 -16.96 -13.79 14.25
C ALA A 114 -17.13 -12.51 13.41
N ARG A 115 -16.14 -12.23 12.57
CA ARG A 115 -16.20 -11.18 11.55
C ARG A 115 -15.84 -11.76 10.20
N ASP A 116 -16.67 -11.43 9.23
CA ASP A 116 -16.41 -11.73 7.83
C ASP A 116 -15.44 -10.67 7.29
N LEU A 117 -14.24 -11.12 6.93
CA LEU A 117 -13.17 -10.28 6.43
C LEU A 117 -12.92 -10.64 4.96
N ALA A 118 -12.71 -9.63 4.13
CA ALA A 118 -12.20 -9.81 2.79
C ALA A 118 -10.85 -9.12 2.69
N GLU A 119 -9.86 -9.82 2.13
CA GLU A 119 -8.55 -9.22 1.85
C GLU A 119 -8.75 -7.97 0.98
N ASN A 120 -8.13 -6.87 1.39
CA ASN A 120 -8.17 -5.57 0.72
C ASN A 120 -9.58 -5.01 0.58
N ALA A 121 -10.48 -5.22 1.55
CA ALA A 121 -11.87 -4.76 1.49
C ALA A 121 -12.03 -3.23 1.44
N ALA A 122 -11.13 -2.50 2.10
CA ALA A 122 -11.08 -1.05 2.08
C ALA A 122 -9.67 -0.58 1.68
N TRP A 123 -9.59 0.65 1.19
CA TRP A 123 -8.35 1.26 0.77
C TRP A 123 -8.38 2.78 0.90
N GLN A 124 -7.19 3.37 0.98
CA GLN A 124 -6.98 4.81 1.02
C GLN A 124 -5.63 5.15 0.40
N CYS A 125 -5.43 6.42 0.02
CA CYS A 125 -4.17 6.85 -0.56
C CYS A 125 -3.75 8.24 -0.13
N VAL A 126 -2.46 8.34 0.16
CA VAL A 126 -1.79 9.58 0.54
C VAL A 126 -0.63 9.89 -0.39
N LEU A 127 -0.36 11.18 -0.55
CA LEU A 127 0.71 11.73 -1.37
C LEU A 127 1.60 12.63 -0.51
N GLY A 128 2.91 12.59 -0.71
CA GLY A 128 3.83 13.48 0.01
C GLY A 128 3.54 14.95 -0.32
N THR A 129 3.55 15.82 0.71
CA THR A 129 3.49 17.27 0.46
C THR A 129 4.84 17.71 -0.10
N SER A 130 4.84 18.23 -1.33
CA SER A 130 6.04 18.84 -1.90
C SER A 130 6.35 20.11 -1.11
N ARG A 131 7.62 20.41 -0.82
CA ARG A 131 8.05 21.67 -0.18
C ARG A 131 7.86 22.91 -1.07
N CYS A 132 6.92 22.90 -2.00
CA CYS A 132 6.71 23.95 -2.99
C CYS A 132 5.29 24.49 -2.92
N ASP A 133 4.81 24.85 -1.73
CA ASP A 133 3.59 25.63 -1.53
C ASP A 133 3.71 26.42 -0.20
N VAL A 134 4.65 27.37 -0.17
CA VAL A 134 4.64 28.53 0.74
C VAL A 134 5.29 29.73 0.04
#